data_AF-A0A067PVC0-F1
#
_entry.id   AF-A0A067PVC0-F1
#
_cell.length_a   1.000
_cell.length_b   1.000
_cell.length_c   1.000
_cell.angle_alpha   90.00
_cell.angle_beta   90.00
_cell.angle_gamma   90.00
#
_symmetry.space_group_name_H-M   'P 1'
#
loop_
_entity.id
_entity.type
_entity.pdbx_description
1 polymer ?
#
loop_
_entity_poly.entity_id
_entity_poly.type
_entity_poly.pdbx_seq_one_letter_code
_entity_poly.pdbx_strand_id
1 'polypeptide(L)'
;MFSSVQPSLISLFSSTGSQPLSLFSAHTDQSLPADSAIHLLNDSSGCSQAPSPAALISPTDINRESDRPEDYALNQTVLHIQSPTLRTTYIRCPPTHRVAEASGRARSAHLGLKHPWVHFQVRNLGKAWSFEVGVVDQSGREGIIRCSTFQRDPCLKLSSPPLLHLPLSFPPSSSHPLTSWATIALNLPSLLLHFSSPNLMDKSRDPLEGETETDDDDLDNDDPGKPLPHRILNGAVPTGIYSHVSFIKVHATCRLRRIWFSEGGPTQNSPWEFQMYAAE
;
A
#
# COMPACT_ATOMS: atom_id res chain seq x y z
N MET A 1 18.37 0.66 -2.61
CA MET A 1 18.99 -0.66 -2.31
C MET A 1 19.10 -1.57 -3.54
N PHE A 2 18.71 -1.12 -4.75
CA PHE A 2 18.82 -1.91 -5.99
C PHE A 2 19.45 -1.09 -7.12
N SER A 3 20.77 -0.91 -7.14
CA SER A 3 21.52 -0.21 -8.21
C SER A 3 22.13 -1.15 -9.26
N SER A 4 21.78 -2.44 -9.22
CA SER A 4 22.27 -3.49 -10.13
C SER A 4 21.30 -3.71 -11.30
N VAL A 5 21.75 -4.45 -12.31
CA VAL A 5 20.92 -5.03 -13.39
C VAL A 5 19.66 -5.65 -12.77
N GLN A 6 18.50 -5.08 -13.11
CA GLN A 6 17.20 -5.53 -12.61
C GLN A 6 16.63 -6.54 -13.61
N PRO A 7 16.38 -7.80 -13.23
CA PRO A 7 15.70 -8.75 -14.11
C PRO A 7 14.28 -8.26 -14.41
N SER A 8 13.66 -8.80 -15.47
CA SER A 8 12.32 -8.42 -15.90
C SER A 8 11.23 -8.68 -14.86
N LEU A 9 11.50 -9.56 -13.89
CA LEU A 9 10.64 -9.86 -12.75
C LEU A 9 11.45 -9.88 -11.45
N ILE A 10 10.95 -9.19 -10.42
CA ILE A 10 11.55 -9.14 -9.08
C ILE A 10 10.50 -9.44 -8.02
N SER A 11 10.71 -10.49 -7.23
CA SER A 11 9.92 -10.75 -6.02
C SER A 11 10.43 -9.90 -4.87
N LEU A 12 9.59 -9.01 -4.33
CA LEU A 12 9.90 -8.18 -3.17
C LEU A 12 9.55 -8.89 -1.86
N PHE A 13 8.42 -9.61 -1.85
CA PHE A 13 7.91 -10.34 -0.68
C PHE A 13 7.37 -11.70 -1.10
N SER A 14 7.70 -12.74 -0.33
CA SER A 14 7.10 -14.07 -0.42
C SER A 14 6.91 -14.65 0.97
N SER A 15 5.68 -15.01 1.32
CA SER A 15 5.34 -15.59 2.63
C SER A 15 5.97 -16.96 2.89
N THR A 16 6.40 -17.67 1.84
CA THR A 16 7.07 -18.97 1.93
C THR A 16 8.60 -18.86 2.01
N GLY A 17 9.15 -17.64 2.04
CA GLY A 17 10.59 -17.42 2.23
C GLY A 17 11.03 -17.76 3.66
N SER A 18 12.31 -18.04 3.85
CA SER A 18 12.89 -18.28 5.19
C SER A 18 12.86 -17.02 6.08
N GLN A 19 13.03 -15.85 5.48
CA GLN A 19 12.95 -14.55 6.17
C GLN A 19 12.09 -13.55 5.37
N PRO A 20 10.75 -13.71 5.34
CA PRO A 20 9.85 -12.92 4.49
C PRO A 20 9.91 -11.41 4.73
N LEU A 21 10.18 -10.99 5.97
CA LEU A 21 10.20 -9.59 6.39
C LEU A 21 11.61 -8.98 6.47
N SER A 22 12.65 -9.66 5.96
CA SER A 22 14.04 -9.17 6.02
C SER A 22 14.24 -7.76 5.42
N LEU A 23 13.48 -7.42 4.37
CA LEU A 23 13.51 -6.11 3.72
C LEU A 23 12.44 -5.14 4.25
N PHE A 24 11.63 -5.56 5.23
CA PHE A 24 10.46 -4.82 5.69
C PHE A 24 10.63 -4.40 7.16
N SER A 25 10.21 -3.18 7.48
CA SER A 25 9.85 -2.82 8.85
C SER A 25 8.41 -3.20 9.10
N ALA A 26 8.13 -3.89 10.20
CA ALA A 26 6.78 -4.12 10.68
C ALA A 26 6.46 -3.15 11.82
N HIS A 27 5.27 -2.55 11.79
CA HIS A 27 4.78 -1.67 12.83
C HIS A 27 3.41 -2.19 13.27
N THR A 28 3.21 -2.36 14.58
CA THR A 28 1.96 -2.78 15.20
C THR A 28 1.49 -1.74 16.19
N ASP A 29 0.16 -1.58 16.29
CA ASP A 29 -0.43 -0.67 17.26
C ASP A 29 -0.22 -1.18 18.69
N GLN A 30 0.54 -0.43 19.48
CA GLN A 30 0.86 -0.77 20.86
C GLN A 30 -0.31 -0.49 21.82
N SER A 31 -1.30 0.30 21.40
CA SER A 31 -2.48 0.60 22.22
C SER A 31 -3.49 -0.54 22.25
N LEU A 32 -3.48 -1.42 21.23
CA LEU A 32 -4.42 -2.52 21.05
C LEU A 32 -3.69 -3.84 20.75
N PRO A 33 -2.81 -4.33 21.64
CA PRO A 33 -1.98 -5.51 21.38
C PRO A 33 -2.78 -6.81 21.20
N ALA A 34 -4.01 -6.85 21.70
CA ALA A 34 -4.91 -8.00 21.54
C ALA A 34 -5.53 -8.06 20.14
N ASP A 35 -5.71 -6.92 19.46
CA ASP A 35 -6.36 -6.87 18.15
C ASP A 35 -5.38 -6.61 17.01
N SER A 36 -4.18 -6.11 17.33
CA SER A 36 -3.15 -5.70 16.38
C SER A 36 -2.00 -6.69 16.33
N ALA A 37 -1.90 -7.45 15.24
CA ALA A 37 -0.89 -8.49 15.09
C ALA A 37 -0.38 -8.61 13.65
N ILE A 38 0.91 -8.94 13.52
CA ILE A 38 1.58 -9.30 12.27
C ILE A 38 2.29 -10.62 12.49
N HIS A 39 1.86 -11.69 11.84
CA HIS A 39 2.47 -13.01 11.99
C HIS A 39 2.18 -13.91 10.78
N LEU A 40 2.98 -14.95 10.62
CA LEU A 40 2.80 -15.96 9.58
C LEU A 40 1.89 -17.07 10.10
N LEU A 41 0.88 -17.45 9.32
CA LEU A 41 -0.04 -18.56 9.62
C LEU A 41 -0.30 -19.38 8.36
N ASN A 42 -0.83 -20.60 8.48
CA ASN A 42 -1.34 -21.35 7.34
C ASN A 42 -2.78 -20.92 7.03
N ASP A 43 -3.05 -20.54 5.78
CA ASP A 43 -4.33 -19.97 5.37
C ASP A 43 -5.52 -20.94 5.53
N SER A 44 -5.30 -22.27 5.42
CA SER A 44 -6.33 -23.30 5.61
C SER A 44 -6.63 -23.58 7.09
N SER A 45 -5.61 -23.75 7.92
CA SER A 45 -5.80 -24.06 9.34
C SER A 45 -6.12 -22.82 10.18
N GLY A 46 -5.84 -21.61 9.68
CA GLY A 46 -6.19 -20.33 10.31
C GLY A 46 -5.54 -20.07 11.69
N CYS A 47 -4.83 -21.06 12.23
CA CYS A 47 -4.36 -21.11 13.60
C CYS A 47 -2.90 -21.58 13.60
N SER A 48 -1.98 -20.65 13.38
CA SER A 48 -0.72 -20.74 14.10
C SER A 48 -0.94 -20.09 15.45
N GLN A 49 -0.43 -20.66 16.54
CA GLN A 49 -0.50 -20.12 17.90
C GLN A 49 -0.22 -18.61 17.87
N ALA A 50 -1.28 -17.80 17.93
CA ALA A 50 -1.16 -16.36 17.85
C ALA A 50 -0.26 -15.88 18.99
N PRO A 51 0.67 -14.94 18.75
CA PRO A 51 1.48 -14.41 19.82
C PRO A 51 0.55 -13.78 20.85
N SER A 52 0.56 -14.28 22.09
CA SER A 52 -0.19 -13.67 23.19
C SER A 52 0.20 -12.18 23.29
N PRO A 53 -0.77 -11.24 23.36
CA PRO A 53 -2.19 -11.40 23.66
C PRO A 53 -3.15 -11.42 22.45
N ALA A 54 -2.66 -11.61 21.23
CA ALA A 54 -3.44 -11.40 20.01
C ALA A 54 -4.58 -12.42 19.81
N ALA A 55 -5.79 -11.92 19.56
CA ALA A 55 -6.96 -12.68 19.12
C ALA A 55 -7.16 -12.50 17.60
N LEU A 56 -7.06 -13.59 16.85
CA LEU A 56 -7.11 -13.54 15.38
C LEU A 56 -8.54 -13.50 14.86
N ILE A 57 -8.77 -12.59 13.92
CA ILE A 57 -9.99 -12.53 13.13
C ILE A 57 -9.86 -13.57 12.01
N SER A 58 -10.78 -14.53 12.01
CA SER A 58 -10.97 -15.42 10.87
C SER A 58 -11.52 -14.62 9.68
N PRO A 59 -11.16 -14.97 8.44
CA PRO A 59 -11.83 -14.44 7.26
C PRO A 59 -13.33 -14.57 7.49
N THR A 60 -14.05 -13.45 7.44
CA THR A 60 -15.51 -13.53 7.53
C THR A 60 -15.95 -14.24 6.27
N ASP A 61 -16.56 -15.43 6.39
CA ASP A 61 -17.21 -16.05 5.24
C ASP A 61 -18.30 -15.09 4.79
N ILE A 62 -18.04 -14.37 3.69
CA ILE A 62 -18.99 -13.43 3.08
C ILE A 62 -20.27 -14.17 2.61
N ASN A 63 -20.39 -15.49 2.84
CA ASN A 63 -21.43 -16.34 2.33
C ASN A 63 -21.87 -17.48 3.29
N ARG A 64 -22.34 -17.14 4.51
CA ARG A 64 -22.99 -18.11 5.42
C ARG A 64 -24.38 -18.63 4.96
N GLU A 65 -24.78 -18.39 3.71
CA GLU A 65 -26.01 -18.94 3.13
C GLU A 65 -25.81 -20.25 2.35
N SER A 66 -24.56 -20.69 2.15
CA SER A 66 -24.28 -21.95 1.45
C SER A 66 -23.79 -23.01 2.41
N ASP A 67 -24.54 -24.10 2.51
CA ASP A 67 -24.34 -25.30 3.35
C ASP A 67 -23.10 -26.15 2.93
N ARG A 68 -22.03 -25.51 2.43
CA ARG A 68 -20.77 -26.15 2.02
C ARG A 68 -19.64 -25.65 2.91
N PRO A 69 -19.17 -26.47 3.86
CA PRO A 69 -17.94 -26.17 4.56
C PRO A 69 -16.76 -26.38 3.58
N GLU A 70 -15.81 -25.46 3.62
CA GLU A 70 -14.40 -25.67 3.22
C GLU A 70 -14.11 -25.76 1.70
N ASP A 71 -13.24 -24.85 1.17
CA ASP A 71 -12.12 -25.18 0.23
C ASP A 71 -11.50 -24.01 -0.56
N TYR A 72 -11.90 -22.75 -0.36
CA TYR A 72 -11.23 -21.64 -1.08
C TYR A 72 -9.97 -21.10 -0.39
N ALA A 73 -9.55 -21.73 0.71
CA ALA A 73 -8.34 -21.39 1.44
C ALA A 73 -7.13 -22.10 0.81
N LEU A 74 -5.98 -21.44 0.83
CA LEU A 74 -4.73 -22.07 0.39
C LEU A 74 -4.14 -22.89 1.54
N ASN A 75 -3.67 -24.10 1.27
CA ASN A 75 -2.85 -24.84 2.24
C ASN A 75 -1.39 -24.34 2.21
N GLN A 76 -1.19 -23.06 2.50
CA GLN A 76 0.10 -22.39 2.41
C GLN A 76 0.29 -21.36 3.53
N THR A 77 1.55 -21.13 3.90
CA THR A 77 1.94 -20.07 4.82
C THR A 77 1.71 -18.70 4.18
N VAL A 78 1.04 -17.82 4.90
CA VAL A 78 0.70 -16.46 4.49
C VAL A 78 0.94 -15.49 5.64
N LEU A 79 1.20 -14.22 5.32
CA LEU A 79 1.35 -13.18 6.32
C LEU A 79 -0.01 -12.59 6.66
N HIS A 80 -0.44 -12.76 7.91
CA HIS A 80 -1.65 -12.15 8.45
C HIS A 80 -1.30 -10.84 9.13
N ILE A 81 -1.92 -9.74 8.68
CA ILE A 81 -1.76 -8.41 9.23
C ILE A 81 -3.14 -7.98 9.69
N GLN A 82 -3.31 -7.66 10.97
CA GLN A 82 -4.60 -7.33 11.58
C GLN A 82 -4.45 -6.13 12.51
N SER A 83 -5.45 -5.26 12.50
CA SER A 83 -5.63 -4.17 13.44
C SER A 83 -6.99 -3.50 13.18
N PRO A 84 -7.71 -3.02 14.20
CA PRO A 84 -8.87 -2.15 14.00
C PRO A 84 -8.45 -0.76 13.46
N THR A 85 -7.20 -0.37 13.70
CA THR A 85 -6.60 0.92 13.31
C THR A 85 -5.62 0.72 12.14
N LEU A 86 -6.07 1.01 10.92
CA LEU A 86 -5.26 0.81 9.71
C LEU A 86 -3.98 1.64 9.68
N ARG A 87 -4.02 2.86 10.23
CA ARG A 87 -2.90 3.80 10.15
C ARG A 87 -1.70 3.37 10.99
N THR A 88 -1.94 2.63 12.07
CA THR A 88 -0.94 2.28 13.09
C THR A 88 -0.47 0.83 12.99
N THR A 89 -1.00 0.01 12.08
CA THR A 89 -0.46 -1.33 11.83
C THR A 89 -0.22 -1.56 10.35
N TYR A 90 1.04 -1.77 9.99
CA TYR A 90 1.47 -1.94 8.61
C TYR A 90 2.86 -2.59 8.51
N ILE A 91 3.18 -3.09 7.33
CA ILE A 91 4.56 -3.38 6.92
C ILE A 91 5.01 -2.36 5.88
N ARG A 92 6.29 -1.99 5.87
CA ARG A 92 6.86 -1.06 4.88
C ARG A 92 8.22 -1.56 4.39
N CYS A 93 8.45 -1.47 3.08
CA CYS A 93 9.75 -1.68 2.46
C CYS A 93 10.12 -0.47 1.59
N PRO A 94 11.33 0.10 1.71
CA PRO A 94 12.33 -0.23 2.73
C PRO A 94 11.89 0.24 4.13
N PRO A 95 12.57 -0.16 5.21
CA PRO A 95 12.37 0.43 6.54
C PRO A 95 12.57 1.95 6.50
N THR A 96 11.85 2.70 7.35
CA THR A 96 12.06 4.15 7.53
C THR A 96 13.34 4.43 8.32
N HIS A 97 14.50 4.02 7.82
CA HIS A 97 15.77 4.49 8.35
C HIS A 97 16.14 5.80 7.66
N ARG A 98 16.29 6.86 8.46
CA ARG A 98 16.90 8.11 8.02
C ARG A 98 18.40 7.85 7.88
N VAL A 99 18.90 7.77 6.65
CA VAL A 99 20.35 7.78 6.44
C VAL A 99 20.80 9.23 6.60
N ALA A 100 21.60 9.51 7.64
CA ALA A 100 22.22 10.81 7.80
C ALA A 100 23.26 10.98 6.68
N GLU A 101 22.91 11.72 5.64
CA GLU A 101 23.91 12.18 4.66
C GLU A 101 24.75 13.31 5.28
N ALA A 102 26.03 13.38 4.90
CA ALA A 102 26.95 14.46 5.29
C ALA A 102 26.46 15.88 4.89
N SER A 103 25.42 15.95 4.05
CA SER A 103 24.74 17.17 3.58
C SER A 103 23.63 17.68 4.52
N GLY A 104 23.38 17.02 5.66
CA GLY A 104 22.35 17.43 6.64
C GLY A 104 20.90 17.18 6.21
N ARG A 105 20.65 16.71 4.97
CA ARG A 105 19.33 16.30 4.49
C ARG A 105 19.20 14.78 4.57
N ALA A 106 18.50 14.29 5.59
CA ALA A 106 18.14 12.88 5.68
C ALA A 106 17.18 12.49 4.55
N ARG A 107 17.66 11.80 3.52
CA ARG A 107 16.80 11.16 2.52
C ARG A 107 16.44 9.76 2.98
N SER A 108 15.15 9.40 2.91
CA SER A 108 14.74 8.00 3.08
C SER A 108 15.39 7.20 1.99
N ALA A 109 15.98 6.05 2.32
CA ALA A 109 16.43 5.11 1.31
C ALA A 109 15.22 4.75 0.41
N HIS A 110 15.38 4.91 -0.91
CA HIS A 110 14.41 4.44 -1.88
C HIS A 110 14.67 2.98 -2.23
N LEU A 111 13.60 2.25 -2.58
CA LEU A 111 13.70 0.91 -3.11
C LEU A 111 14.54 0.94 -4.41
N GLY A 112 14.11 1.76 -5.37
CA GLY A 112 14.83 1.96 -6.64
C GLY A 112 14.45 0.98 -7.74
N LEU A 113 13.32 0.28 -7.60
CA LEU A 113 12.82 -0.65 -8.63
C LEU A 113 12.19 0.12 -9.78
N LYS A 114 12.61 -0.14 -11.00
CA LYS A 114 12.22 0.60 -12.21
C LYS A 114 11.06 -0.05 -12.96
N HIS A 115 10.56 -1.18 -12.49
CA HIS A 115 9.48 -1.91 -13.14
C HIS A 115 8.21 -1.07 -13.23
N PRO A 116 7.49 -1.13 -14.37
CA PRO A 116 6.24 -0.41 -14.55
C PRO A 116 5.07 -1.05 -13.82
N TRP A 117 5.11 -2.37 -13.57
CA TRP A 117 4.03 -3.09 -12.88
C TRP A 117 4.43 -3.53 -11.48
N VAL A 118 3.51 -3.34 -10.54
CA VAL A 118 3.56 -3.95 -9.20
C VAL A 118 2.32 -4.80 -8.99
N HIS A 119 2.51 -5.94 -8.34
CA HIS A 119 1.46 -6.92 -8.09
C HIS A 119 1.41 -7.29 -6.61
N PHE A 120 0.19 -7.39 -6.09
CA PHE A 120 -0.10 -7.81 -4.72
C PHE A 120 -1.03 -9.01 -4.76
N GLN A 121 -0.61 -10.12 -4.16
CA GLN A 121 -1.46 -11.30 -3.98
C GLN A 121 -1.97 -11.35 -2.55
N VAL A 122 -3.25 -11.06 -2.40
CA VAL A 122 -3.89 -10.81 -1.11
C VAL A 122 -5.24 -11.52 -0.99
N ARG A 123 -5.63 -11.85 0.23
CA ARG A 123 -6.98 -12.31 0.56
C ARG A 123 -7.68 -11.27 1.41
N ASN A 124 -8.88 -10.90 0.99
CA ASN A 124 -9.74 -9.96 1.69
C ASN A 124 -10.31 -10.62 2.96
N LEU A 125 -10.22 -9.93 4.10
CA LEU A 125 -10.79 -10.38 5.37
C LEU A 125 -12.19 -9.81 5.64
N GLY A 126 -12.80 -9.12 4.67
CA GLY A 126 -14.11 -8.48 4.82
C GLY A 126 -14.07 -7.20 5.66
N LYS A 127 -12.89 -6.60 5.81
CA LYS A 127 -12.65 -5.37 6.57
C LYS A 127 -12.02 -4.30 5.68
N ALA A 128 -12.04 -3.05 6.14
CA ALA A 128 -11.45 -1.92 5.44
C ALA A 128 -9.93 -2.16 5.26
N TRP A 129 -9.41 -2.13 4.04
CA TRP A 129 -7.99 -2.43 3.76
C TRP A 129 -7.40 -1.36 2.84
N SER A 130 -6.09 -1.15 2.93
CA SER A 130 -5.37 -0.25 2.02
C SER A 130 -3.89 -0.61 1.87
N PHE A 131 -3.28 -0.13 0.80
CA PHE A 131 -1.83 -0.18 0.61
C PHE A 131 -1.36 1.08 -0.13
N GLU A 132 -0.06 1.37 -0.02
CA GLU A 132 0.59 2.53 -0.61
C GLU A 132 1.82 2.12 -1.43
N VAL A 133 2.00 2.81 -2.54
CA VAL A 133 3.18 2.73 -3.40
C VAL A 133 3.72 4.14 -3.57
N GLY A 134 4.94 4.37 -3.10
CA GLY A 134 5.68 5.60 -3.40
C GLY A 134 6.29 5.52 -4.79
N VAL A 135 6.01 6.51 -5.63
CA VAL A 135 6.50 6.61 -7.00
C VAL A 135 7.31 7.87 -7.18
N VAL A 136 8.37 7.80 -7.97
CA VAL A 136 9.28 8.91 -8.24
C VAL A 136 9.38 9.13 -9.74
N ASP A 137 9.35 10.38 -10.17
CA ASP A 137 9.59 10.76 -11.55
C ASP A 137 11.09 10.96 -11.85
N GLN A 138 11.46 11.13 -13.12
CA GLN A 138 12.85 11.35 -13.53
C GLN A 138 13.44 12.67 -13.00
N SER A 139 12.59 13.60 -12.56
CA SER A 139 13.00 14.85 -11.91
C SER A 139 13.25 14.69 -10.41
N GLY A 140 13.03 13.49 -9.86
CA GLY A 140 13.22 13.18 -8.44
C GLY A 140 12.06 13.61 -7.55
N ARG A 141 10.90 13.96 -8.12
CA ARG A 141 9.69 14.31 -7.36
C ARG A 141 8.95 13.04 -6.97
N GLU A 142 8.57 12.94 -5.70
CA GLU A 142 7.91 11.77 -5.13
C GLU A 142 6.40 12.02 -4.97
N GLY A 143 5.58 11.01 -5.25
CA GLY A 143 4.16 10.98 -4.94
C GLY A 143 3.77 9.63 -4.35
N ILE A 144 2.64 9.58 -3.66
CA ILE A 144 2.10 8.37 -3.04
C ILE A 144 0.82 7.98 -3.77
N ILE A 145 0.79 6.75 -4.30
CA ILE A 145 -0.43 6.12 -4.78
C ILE A 145 -0.96 5.26 -3.65
N ARG A 146 -2.16 5.54 -3.16
CA ARG A 146 -2.86 4.72 -2.16
C ARG A 146 -4.11 4.11 -2.79
N CYS A 147 -4.25 2.80 -2.66
CA CYS A 147 -5.48 2.09 -3.02
C CYS A 147 -6.17 1.61 -1.75
N SER A 148 -7.49 1.77 -1.63
CA SER A 148 -8.22 1.34 -0.43
C SER A 148 -9.66 0.92 -0.70
N THR A 149 -10.19 0.03 0.13
CA THR A 149 -11.57 -0.48 -0.01
C THR A 149 -12.66 0.45 0.51
N PHE A 150 -12.30 1.55 1.18
CA PHE A 150 -13.24 2.53 1.74
C PHE A 150 -13.28 3.86 0.96
N GLN A 151 -12.41 4.04 -0.03
CA GLN A 151 -12.48 5.18 -0.93
C GLN A 151 -13.50 4.89 -2.02
N ARG A 152 -14.39 5.85 -2.30
CA ARG A 152 -15.42 5.74 -3.35
C ARG A 152 -14.93 6.34 -4.67
N ASP A 153 -14.46 7.57 -4.62
CA ASP A 153 -14.05 8.33 -5.79
C ASP A 153 -12.54 8.62 -5.77
N PRO A 154 -11.84 8.58 -6.91
CA PRO A 154 -10.44 8.97 -6.97
C PRO A 154 -10.22 10.42 -6.48
N CYS A 155 -9.21 10.65 -5.64
CA CYS A 155 -8.92 11.96 -5.05
C CYS A 155 -7.42 12.21 -4.94
N LEU A 156 -6.97 13.39 -5.33
CA LEU A 156 -5.59 13.86 -5.25
C LEU A 156 -5.47 14.91 -4.14
N LYS A 157 -4.67 14.60 -3.12
CA LYS A 157 -4.36 15.48 -1.99
C LYS A 157 -2.95 16.03 -2.16
N LEU A 158 -2.83 17.35 -2.18
CA LEU A 158 -1.55 18.07 -2.31
C LEU A 158 -0.83 18.16 -0.96
N SER A 159 -0.53 17.00 -0.35
CA SER A 159 0.35 16.89 0.81
C SER A 159 1.83 16.92 0.39
N SER A 160 2.74 16.83 1.36
CA SER A 160 4.17 16.62 1.11
C SER A 160 4.60 15.24 1.62
N PRO A 161 4.83 14.24 0.74
CA PRO A 161 4.57 14.24 -0.71
C PRO A 161 3.07 14.16 -1.05
N PRO A 162 2.65 14.49 -2.29
CA PRO A 162 1.24 14.42 -2.72
C PRO A 162 0.72 12.98 -2.70
N LEU A 163 -0.57 12.83 -2.45
CA LEU A 163 -1.24 11.54 -2.29
C LEU A 163 -2.39 11.40 -3.30
N LEU A 164 -2.24 10.50 -4.25
CA LEU A 164 -3.30 10.02 -5.13
C LEU A 164 -4.00 8.83 -4.47
N HIS A 165 -5.23 9.03 -4.03
CA HIS A 165 -6.04 8.04 -3.33
C HIS A 165 -7.11 7.46 -4.27
N LEU A 166 -7.00 6.18 -4.58
CA LEU A 166 -7.84 5.45 -5.52
C LEU A 166 -8.77 4.45 -4.82
N PRO A 167 -10.00 4.26 -5.32
CA PRO A 167 -10.88 3.19 -4.89
C PRO A 167 -10.32 1.82 -5.26
N LEU A 168 -10.54 0.84 -4.39
CA LEU A 168 -10.21 -0.56 -4.62
C LEU A 168 -11.42 -1.42 -4.29
N SER A 169 -11.91 -2.19 -5.25
CA SER A 169 -12.91 -3.22 -5.01
C SER A 169 -12.30 -4.59 -5.23
N PHE A 170 -12.57 -5.51 -4.31
CA PHE A 170 -12.36 -6.93 -4.58
C PHE A 170 -13.50 -7.41 -5.48
N PRO A 171 -13.24 -8.38 -6.39
CA PRO A 171 -14.30 -8.98 -7.18
C PRO A 171 -15.43 -9.47 -6.26
N PRO A 172 -16.71 -9.24 -6.62
CA PRO A 172 -17.80 -9.80 -5.85
C PRO A 172 -17.64 -11.32 -5.79
N SER A 173 -17.89 -11.91 -4.62
CA SER A 173 -17.91 -13.35 -4.46
C SER A 173 -18.92 -13.93 -5.45
N SER A 174 -18.46 -14.57 -6.51
CA SER A 174 -19.35 -15.34 -7.39
C SER A 174 -19.93 -16.51 -6.60
N SER A 175 -20.98 -17.16 -7.12
CA SER A 175 -21.55 -18.36 -6.49
C SER A 175 -20.56 -19.54 -6.43
N HIS A 176 -19.48 -19.48 -7.22
CA HIS A 176 -18.41 -20.48 -7.33
C HIS A 176 -17.05 -19.78 -7.51
N PRO A 177 -16.49 -19.13 -6.48
CA PRO A 177 -15.13 -18.59 -6.61
C PRO A 177 -14.16 -19.77 -6.71
N LEU A 178 -13.15 -19.72 -7.58
CA LEU A 178 -12.11 -20.78 -7.61
C LEU A 178 -11.09 -20.62 -6.48
N THR A 179 -11.03 -19.44 -5.88
CA THR A 179 -10.13 -19.10 -4.77
C THR A 179 -10.62 -17.83 -4.07
N SER A 180 -10.29 -17.69 -2.78
CA SER A 180 -10.60 -16.50 -1.97
C SER A 180 -9.55 -15.37 -2.10
N TRP A 181 -8.55 -15.58 -2.95
CA TRP A 181 -7.42 -14.69 -3.15
C TRP A 181 -7.57 -13.87 -4.43
N ALA A 182 -7.02 -12.67 -4.41
CA ALA A 182 -6.98 -11.77 -5.56
C ALA A 182 -5.54 -11.32 -5.85
N THR A 183 -5.23 -11.17 -7.14
CA THR A 183 -4.01 -10.50 -7.60
C THR A 183 -4.37 -9.10 -8.07
N ILE A 184 -3.87 -8.08 -7.39
CA ILE A 184 -4.04 -6.68 -7.74
C ILE A 184 -2.79 -6.23 -8.49
N ALA A 185 -2.95 -5.77 -9.72
CA ALA A 185 -1.87 -5.28 -10.57
C ALA A 185 -2.04 -3.79 -10.86
N LEU A 186 -0.99 -2.99 -10.64
CA LEU A 186 -1.00 -1.56 -10.94
C LEU A 186 0.07 -1.22 -11.97
N ASN A 187 -0.30 -0.44 -13.00
CA ASN A 187 0.66 0.21 -13.89
C ASN A 187 1.06 1.56 -13.31
N LEU A 188 2.25 1.65 -12.74
CA LEU A 188 2.74 2.83 -12.04
C LEU A 188 2.96 4.02 -12.98
N PRO A 189 3.51 3.86 -14.20
CA PRO A 189 3.62 4.96 -15.16
C PRO A 189 2.28 5.60 -15.51
N SER A 190 1.24 4.80 -15.78
CA SER A 190 -0.10 5.33 -16.08
C SER A 190 -0.69 6.09 -14.90
N LEU A 191 -0.51 5.60 -13.67
CA LEU A 191 -1.02 6.26 -12.47
C LEU A 191 -0.27 7.54 -12.12
N LEU A 192 1.03 7.62 -12.43
CA LEU A 192 1.83 8.82 -12.19
C LEU A 192 1.31 10.04 -12.98
N LEU A 193 0.74 9.82 -14.17
CA LEU A 193 0.15 10.89 -14.99
C LEU A 193 -1.06 11.56 -14.32
N HIS A 194 -1.70 10.90 -13.34
CA HIS A 194 -2.86 11.45 -12.66
C HIS A 194 -2.53 12.49 -11.58
N PHE A 195 -1.27 12.61 -11.18
CA PHE A 195 -0.84 13.65 -10.22
C PHE A 195 -0.93 15.07 -10.79
N SER A 196 -1.00 15.24 -12.11
CA SER A 196 -1.24 16.54 -12.75
C SER A 196 -2.72 16.80 -13.10
N SER A 197 -3.62 15.86 -12.80
CA SER A 197 -5.03 15.95 -13.21
C SER A 197 -5.82 16.90 -12.30
N PRO A 198 -6.30 18.06 -12.81
CA PRO A 198 -7.05 19.02 -12.00
C PRO A 198 -8.40 18.46 -11.54
N ASN A 199 -8.99 17.53 -12.30
CA ASN A 199 -10.27 16.89 -11.95
C ASN A 199 -10.21 16.02 -10.70
N LEU A 200 -9.02 15.55 -10.33
CA LEU A 200 -8.81 14.73 -9.16
C LEU A 200 -8.47 15.56 -7.92
N MET A 201 -8.10 16.84 -8.09
CA MET A 201 -7.77 17.70 -6.97
C MET A 201 -8.99 17.82 -6.06
N ASP A 202 -8.76 17.61 -4.77
CA ASP A 202 -9.82 17.64 -3.77
C ASP A 202 -10.55 18.99 -3.80
N LYS A 203 -11.79 18.97 -4.31
CA LYS A 203 -12.65 20.16 -4.39
C LYS A 203 -13.24 20.52 -3.04
N SER A 204 -13.03 19.73 -1.99
CA SER A 204 -13.62 19.95 -0.66
C SER A 204 -12.94 21.06 0.17
N ARG A 205 -12.15 21.94 -0.46
CA ARG A 205 -11.76 23.22 0.12
C ARG A 205 -12.44 24.33 -0.69
N ASP A 206 -13.74 24.52 -0.47
CA ASP A 206 -14.37 25.81 -0.70
C ASP A 206 -13.85 26.78 0.38
N PRO A 207 -13.11 27.85 0.03
CA PRO A 207 -12.78 28.91 0.97
C PRO A 207 -13.85 30.00 0.88
N LEU A 208 -15.07 29.70 1.31
CA LEU A 208 -16.13 30.69 1.44
C LEU A 208 -17.00 30.34 2.65
N GLU A 209 -16.61 30.87 3.81
CA GLU A 209 -17.48 31.75 4.59
C GLU A 209 -16.63 32.57 5.57
N GLY A 210 -16.26 33.77 5.09
CA GLY A 210 -16.13 34.99 5.89
C GLY A 210 -14.89 35.16 6.74
N GLU A 211 -13.80 35.68 6.16
CA GLU A 211 -12.98 36.68 6.85
C GLU A 211 -12.59 37.76 5.83
N THR A 212 -13.12 38.96 6.07
CA THR A 212 -12.87 40.22 5.37
C THR A 212 -11.38 40.53 5.31
N GLU A 213 -10.97 41.06 4.17
CA GLU A 213 -9.70 41.76 3.98
C GLU A 213 -9.50 42.81 5.09
N THR A 214 -8.43 42.65 5.84
CA THR A 214 -7.68 43.76 6.44
C THR A 214 -6.22 43.45 6.25
N ASP A 215 -5.59 44.23 5.37
CA ASP A 215 -4.16 44.50 5.40
C ASP A 215 -3.76 44.87 6.83
N ASP A 216 -2.71 44.25 7.35
CA ASP A 216 -1.68 44.93 8.14
C ASP A 216 -0.49 43.97 8.37
N ASP A 217 0.68 44.59 8.40
CA ASP A 217 2.01 44.03 8.52
C ASP A 217 2.23 43.10 9.73
N ASP A 218 3.13 42.12 9.58
CA ASP A 218 4.29 41.89 10.47
C ASP A 218 4.73 40.40 10.58
N LEU A 219 5.98 40.20 10.17
CA LEU A 219 7.08 39.48 10.85
C LEU A 219 6.90 38.04 11.35
N ASP A 220 7.78 37.18 10.81
CA ASP A 220 8.42 36.01 11.41
C ASP A 220 7.71 35.33 12.59
N ASN A 221 7.02 34.24 12.29
CA ASN A 221 6.90 33.12 13.21
C ASN A 221 6.86 31.81 12.41
N ASP A 222 7.97 31.06 12.47
CA ASP A 222 8.07 29.65 12.09
C ASP A 222 7.17 28.81 13.00
N ASP A 223 5.86 28.78 12.70
CA ASP A 223 4.93 27.82 13.27
C ASP A 223 4.96 26.51 12.46
N PRO A 224 5.39 25.36 13.02
CA PRO A 224 5.49 24.09 12.31
C PRO A 224 4.13 23.47 11.93
N GLY A 225 3.01 24.14 12.24
CA GLY A 225 1.63 23.67 12.00
C GLY A 225 0.88 24.33 10.85
N LYS A 226 1.37 25.43 10.26
CA LYS A 226 0.63 26.16 9.22
C LYS A 226 0.75 25.44 7.86
N PRO A 227 -0.36 25.14 7.15
CA PRO A 227 -0.30 24.55 5.81
C PRO A 227 0.42 25.52 4.86
N LEU A 228 1.52 25.05 4.27
CA LEU A 228 2.32 25.81 3.30
C LEU A 228 1.45 26.32 2.14
N PRO A 229 1.68 27.54 1.63
CA PRO A 229 0.87 28.12 0.57
C PRO A 229 0.90 27.26 -0.70
N HIS A 230 -0.27 27.10 -1.34
CA HIS A 230 -0.52 26.25 -2.52
C HIS A 230 0.48 26.46 -3.68
N ARG A 231 1.09 27.65 -3.82
CA ARG A 231 2.10 27.94 -4.86
C ARG A 231 3.43 27.19 -4.67
N ILE A 232 3.82 26.83 -3.45
CA ILE A 232 5.10 26.14 -3.15
C ILE A 232 4.99 24.63 -3.44
N LEU A 233 3.80 24.04 -3.28
CA LEU A 233 3.56 22.60 -3.48
C LEU A 233 3.53 22.17 -4.96
N ASN A 234 3.19 23.07 -5.90
CA ASN A 234 3.15 22.74 -7.33
C ASN A 234 4.51 22.30 -7.90
N GLY A 235 5.63 22.74 -7.31
CA GLY A 235 6.98 22.28 -7.70
C GLY A 235 7.33 20.87 -7.21
N ALA A 236 6.58 20.32 -6.25
CA ALA A 236 6.84 19.03 -5.63
C ALA A 236 6.00 17.88 -6.19
N VAL A 237 5.03 18.17 -7.07
CA VAL A 237 4.14 17.15 -7.64
C VAL A 237 4.86 16.39 -8.77
N PRO A 238 4.86 15.04 -8.78
CA PRO A 238 5.44 14.29 -9.89
C PRO A 238 4.57 14.49 -11.14
N THR A 239 5.17 15.08 -12.17
CA THR A 239 4.50 15.32 -13.46
C THR A 239 5.30 14.82 -14.66
N GLY A 240 6.49 14.24 -14.39
CA GLY A 240 7.42 13.79 -15.42
C GLY A 240 7.24 12.33 -15.82
N ILE A 241 8.26 11.79 -16.47
CA ILE A 241 8.33 10.37 -16.82
C ILE A 241 8.60 9.57 -15.54
N TYR A 242 7.92 8.43 -15.38
CA TYR A 242 8.17 7.51 -14.27
C TYR A 242 9.64 7.07 -14.23
N SER A 243 10.23 7.08 -13.02
CA SER A 243 11.61 6.67 -12.78
C SER A 243 11.67 5.35 -12.03
N HIS A 244 11.11 5.30 -10.82
CA HIS A 244 11.20 4.13 -9.95
C HIS A 244 10.21 4.20 -8.78
N VAL A 245 10.07 3.08 -8.07
CA VAL A 245 9.37 2.98 -6.78
C VAL A 245 10.29 3.39 -5.64
N SER A 246 9.82 4.30 -4.78
CA SER A 246 10.52 4.71 -3.55
C SER A 246 10.22 3.77 -2.39
N PHE A 247 8.95 3.37 -2.19
CA PHE A 247 8.56 2.44 -1.13
C PHE A 247 7.26 1.69 -1.44
N ILE A 248 7.02 0.61 -0.70
CA ILE A 248 5.75 -0.10 -0.59
C ILE A 248 5.34 -0.12 0.88
N LYS A 249 4.06 0.14 1.16
CA LYS A 249 3.47 -0.02 2.48
C LYS A 249 2.16 -0.78 2.38
N VAL A 250 1.97 -1.80 3.20
CA VAL A 250 0.73 -2.58 3.24
C VAL A 250 0.12 -2.44 4.63
N HIS A 251 -1.12 -1.95 4.70
CA HIS A 251 -1.83 -1.76 5.97
C HIS A 251 -2.51 -3.04 6.43
N ALA A 252 -2.91 -3.04 7.69
CA ALA A 252 -3.61 -4.13 8.36
C ALA A 252 -4.95 -4.52 7.72
N THR A 253 -5.44 -5.66 8.20
CA THR A 253 -6.66 -6.39 7.81
C THR A 253 -6.61 -7.04 6.43
N CYS A 254 -5.50 -7.73 6.15
CA CYS A 254 -5.37 -8.60 4.99
C CYS A 254 -4.53 -9.84 5.33
N ARG A 255 -4.68 -10.89 4.51
CA ARG A 255 -3.65 -11.92 4.35
C ARG A 255 -2.86 -11.63 3.08
N LEU A 256 -1.54 -11.66 3.16
CA LEU A 256 -0.61 -11.35 2.07
C LEU A 256 0.26 -12.57 1.77
N ARG A 257 0.35 -12.94 0.49
CA ARG A 257 1.16 -14.07 0.02
C ARG A 257 2.41 -13.59 -0.72
N ARG A 258 2.24 -12.69 -1.70
CA ARG A 258 3.35 -12.20 -2.55
C ARG A 258 3.22 -10.72 -2.90
N ILE A 259 4.36 -10.07 -3.05
CA ILE A 259 4.52 -8.77 -3.70
C ILE A 259 5.65 -8.90 -4.71
N TRP A 260 5.39 -8.58 -5.98
CA TRP A 260 6.42 -8.61 -7.01
C TRP A 260 6.23 -7.50 -8.03
N PHE A 261 7.29 -7.28 -8.79
CA PHE A 261 7.40 -6.29 -9.84
C PHE A 261 7.69 -6.98 -11.16
N SER A 262 7.15 -6.45 -12.26
CA SER A 262 7.37 -7.00 -13.59
C SER A 262 7.42 -5.92 -14.68
N GLU A 263 8.09 -6.23 -15.78
CA GLU A 263 8.09 -5.41 -16.99
C GLU A 263 6.76 -5.48 -17.76
N GLY A 264 6.14 -6.66 -17.83
CA GLY A 264 4.84 -6.85 -18.47
C GLY A 264 3.67 -6.84 -17.49
N GLY A 265 2.48 -6.64 -18.06
CA GLY A 265 1.22 -6.58 -17.33
C GLY A 265 0.66 -7.95 -16.96
N PRO A 266 -0.54 -7.98 -16.33
CA PRO A 266 -1.14 -9.20 -15.79
C PRO A 266 -1.49 -10.27 -16.84
N THR A 267 -1.53 -9.92 -18.13
CA THR A 267 -1.78 -10.86 -19.24
C THR A 267 -0.53 -11.59 -19.72
N GLN A 268 0.66 -11.23 -19.22
CA GLN A 268 1.90 -11.94 -19.56
C GLN A 268 1.99 -13.24 -18.75
N ASN A 269 2.43 -14.33 -19.41
CA ASN A 269 2.68 -15.62 -18.76
C ASN A 269 3.65 -15.43 -17.59
N SER A 270 3.10 -15.38 -16.39
CA SER A 270 3.88 -15.32 -15.17
C SER A 270 4.40 -16.72 -14.84
N PRO A 271 5.63 -16.86 -14.33
CA PRO A 271 6.13 -18.13 -13.82
C PRO A 271 5.13 -18.79 -12.85
N TRP A 272 5.09 -20.12 -12.83
CA TRP A 272 4.08 -20.89 -12.09
C TRP A 272 4.01 -20.49 -10.61
N GLU A 273 5.14 -20.10 -10.00
CA GLU A 273 5.19 -19.68 -8.62
C GLU A 273 4.39 -18.41 -8.30
N PHE A 274 4.05 -17.59 -9.30
CA PHE A 274 3.20 -16.40 -9.15
C PHE A 274 1.73 -16.64 -9.47
N GLN A 275 1.40 -17.83 -9.97
CA GLN A 275 0.02 -18.22 -10.28
C GLN A 275 -0.73 -18.67 -9.01
N MET A 276 -2.05 -18.66 -9.13
CA MET A 276 -3.00 -19.12 -8.11
C MET A 276 -3.44 -20.53 -8.49
N TYR A 277 -3.16 -21.51 -7.64
CA TYR A 277 -3.66 -22.88 -7.78
C TYR A 277 -4.51 -23.20 -6.57
N ALA A 278 -5.69 -23.79 -6.79
CA ALA A 278 -6.42 -24.45 -5.72
C ALA A 278 -5.61 -25.67 -5.25
N ALA A 279 -5.76 -26.05 -3.97
CA ALA A 279 -5.31 -27.37 -3.55
C ALA A 279 -6.19 -28.41 -4.25
N GLU A 280 -5.57 -29.48 -4.80
CA GLU A 280 -6.31 -30.67 -5.24
C GLU A 280 -6.88 -31.44 -4.05
#